data_AF-A0A8S9ZHY4-F1
#
_entry.id   AF-A0A8S9ZHY4-F1
#
_cell.length_a   1.000
_cell.length_b   1.000
_cell.length_c   1.000
_cell.angle_alpha   90.00
_cell.angle_beta   90.00
_cell.angle_gamma   90.00
#
_symmetry.space_group_name_H-M   'P 1'
#
loop_
_entity.id
_entity.type
_entity.pdbx_description
1 polymer ?
#
loop_
_entity_poly.entity_id
_entity_poly.type
_entity_poly.pdbx_seq_one_letter_code
_entity_poly.pdbx_strand_id
1 'polypeptide(L)'
;MPKQEFDFVDMMGPVVAAAIFAVIVFLISFTIINWYCITKKDDLTVFEKMGAKMNVRLGPHTMMQIKRGGYVSTYAREEEEQHRKMTLSLDKQQIEKLISKDEKMVVDGEAKL
;
A
#
# COMPACT_ATOMS: atom_id res chain seq x y z
N MET A 1 23.34 50.82 -37.15
CA MET A 1 22.21 50.44 -36.27
C MET A 1 22.65 50.72 -34.84
N PRO A 2 21.84 51.41 -34.01
CA PRO A 2 22.16 51.61 -32.60
C PRO A 2 22.25 50.25 -31.90
N LYS A 3 23.25 50.05 -31.04
CA LYS A 3 23.39 48.83 -30.24
C LYS A 3 22.31 48.85 -29.16
N GLN A 4 21.53 47.78 -29.09
CA GLN A 4 20.56 47.60 -28.02
C GLN A 4 21.32 47.29 -26.73
N GLU A 5 21.19 48.17 -25.75
CA GLU A 5 21.65 47.94 -24.38
C GLU A 5 20.64 46.96 -23.75
N PHE A 6 21.11 45.76 -23.42
CA PHE A 6 20.28 44.75 -22.74
C PHE A 6 20.59 44.79 -21.26
N ASP A 7 19.57 45.00 -20.44
CA ASP A 7 19.72 44.90 -19.00
C ASP A 7 19.64 43.43 -18.57
N PHE A 8 20.19 43.11 -17.40
CA PHE A 8 20.24 41.74 -16.88
C PHE A 8 18.83 41.14 -16.73
N VAL A 9 17.85 41.99 -16.43
CA VAL A 9 16.43 41.62 -16.31
C VAL A 9 15.84 41.18 -17.64
N ASP A 10 16.25 41.78 -18.76
CA ASP A 10 15.76 41.41 -20.10
C ASP A 10 16.23 40.01 -20.50
N MET A 11 17.34 39.54 -19.93
CA MET A 11 17.86 38.18 -20.13
C MET A 11 17.25 37.14 -19.17
N MET A 12 16.52 37.56 -18.13
CA MET A 12 15.90 36.65 -17.15
C MET A 12 14.57 36.04 -17.63
N GLY A 13 14.02 36.52 -18.75
CA GLY A 13 12.76 36.03 -19.31
C GLY A 13 12.67 34.50 -19.41
N PRO A 14 13.67 33.80 -20.00
CA PRO A 14 13.69 32.33 -20.06
C PRO A 14 13.74 31.65 -18.68
N VAL A 15 14.45 32.24 -17.71
CA VAL A 15 14.56 31.70 -16.35
C VAL A 15 13.22 31.79 -15.62
N VAL A 16 12.56 32.94 -15.73
CA VAL A 16 11.22 33.16 -15.15
C VAL A 16 10.20 32.23 -15.82
N ALA A 17 10.23 32.09 -17.14
CA ALA A 17 9.35 31.17 -17.87
C ALA A 17 9.57 29.71 -17.43
N ALA A 18 10.83 29.26 -17.28
CA ALA A 18 11.15 27.93 -16.78
C ALA A 18 10.66 27.71 -15.34
N ALA A 19 10.80 28.72 -14.47
CA ALA A 19 10.30 28.66 -13.10
C ALA A 19 8.77 28.53 -13.05
N ILE A 20 8.04 29.33 -13.85
CA ILE A 20 6.58 29.24 -13.95
C ILE A 20 6.15 27.86 -14.46
N PHE A 21 6.81 27.35 -15.51
CA PHE A 21 6.53 26.03 -16.04
C PHE A 21 6.75 24.93 -14.99
N ALA A 22 7.86 24.98 -14.25
CA ALA A 22 8.15 24.03 -13.18
C ALA A 22 7.08 24.06 -12.07
N VAL A 23 6.62 25.26 -11.68
CA VAL A 23 5.55 25.42 -10.69
C VAL A 23 4.23 24.82 -11.20
N ILE A 24 3.87 25.05 -12.47
CA ILE A 24 2.65 24.48 -13.05
C ILE A 24 2.71 22.96 -13.08
N VAL A 25 3.82 22.38 -13.56
CA VAL A 25 4.01 20.91 -13.58
C VAL A 25 3.96 20.34 -12.17
N PHE A 26 4.56 21.01 -11.19
CA PHE A 26 4.50 20.61 -9.79
C PHE A 26 3.06 20.63 -9.27
N LEU A 27 2.30 21.69 -9.53
CA LEU A 27 0.91 21.81 -9.11
C LEU A 27 0.04 20.72 -9.75
N ILE A 28 0.18 20.47 -11.05
CA ILE A 28 -0.56 19.40 -11.73
C ILE A 28 -0.22 18.03 -11.14
N SER A 29 1.07 17.76 -10.91
CA SER A 29 1.52 16.50 -10.31
C SER A 29 0.98 16.32 -8.89
N PHE A 30 1.03 17.37 -8.08
CA PHE A 30 0.64 17.33 -6.68
C PHE A 30 -0.89 17.36 -6.47
N THR A 31 -1.63 18.06 -7.31
CA THR A 31 -3.09 18.22 -7.14
C THR A 31 -3.90 17.27 -8.03
N ILE A 32 -3.55 17.13 -9.31
CA ILE A 32 -4.34 16.32 -10.25
C ILE A 32 -3.93 14.86 -10.14
N ILE A 33 -2.63 14.55 -10.28
CA ILE A 33 -2.20 13.15 -10.27
C ILE A 33 -2.38 12.57 -8.87
N ASN A 34 -1.80 13.20 -7.85
CA ASN A 34 -1.80 12.65 -6.49
C ASN A 34 -3.18 12.66 -5.81
N TRP A 35 -4.14 13.50 -6.23
CA TRP A 35 -5.48 13.55 -5.61
C TRP A 35 -6.62 12.99 -6.48
N TYR A 36 -6.56 13.19 -7.80
CA TYR A 36 -7.63 12.81 -8.73
C TYR A 36 -7.36 11.50 -9.47
N CYS A 37 -6.11 11.22 -9.85
CA CYS A 37 -5.78 10.01 -10.61
C CYS A 37 -5.54 8.77 -9.73
N ILE A 38 -5.30 8.94 -8.43
CA ILE A 38 -5.01 7.82 -7.53
C ILE A 38 -6.29 7.24 -6.96
N THR A 39 -6.51 5.97 -7.29
CA THR A 39 -7.64 5.19 -6.81
C THR A 39 -7.29 4.55 -5.47
N LYS A 40 -8.30 4.20 -4.67
CA LYS A 40 -8.16 3.54 -3.35
C LYS A 40 -7.45 2.17 -3.37
N LYS A 41 -7.15 1.65 -4.56
CA LYS A 41 -6.51 0.35 -4.80
C LYS A 41 -5.05 0.49 -5.22
N ASP A 42 -4.62 1.70 -5.54
CA ASP A 42 -3.26 1.97 -5.96
C ASP A 42 -2.33 2.05 -4.76
N ASP A 43 -1.02 1.92 -5.04
CA ASP A 43 0.00 2.02 -4.02
C ASP A 43 0.08 3.41 -3.40
N LEU A 44 0.47 3.42 -2.12
CA LEU A 44 0.67 4.65 -1.36
C LEU A 44 1.76 5.51 -2.00
N THR A 45 1.42 6.77 -2.29
CA THR A 45 2.41 7.69 -2.87
C THR A 45 3.49 8.07 -1.86
N VAL A 46 4.61 8.56 -2.40
CA VAL A 46 5.67 9.14 -1.57
C VAL A 46 5.14 10.30 -0.73
N PHE A 47 4.21 11.10 -1.27
CA PHE A 47 3.55 12.18 -0.54
C PHE A 47 2.70 11.66 0.62
N GLU A 48 1.92 10.61 0.42
CA GLU A 48 1.13 9.99 1.49
C GLU A 48 2.01 9.35 2.58
N LYS A 49 3.11 8.70 2.19
CA LYS A 49 4.09 8.14 3.14
C LYS A 49 4.80 9.23 3.94
N MET A 50 5.15 10.35 3.32
CA MET A 50 5.76 11.49 4.00
C MET A 50 4.76 12.21 4.91
N GLY A 51 3.53 12.41 4.43
CA GLY A 51 2.42 12.97 5.20
C GLY A 51 2.10 12.13 6.43
N ALA A 52 2.12 10.81 6.31
CA ALA A 52 1.93 9.90 7.44
C ALA A 52 2.94 10.11 8.57
N LYS A 53 4.21 10.41 8.26
CA LYS A 53 5.22 10.73 9.28
C LYS A 53 4.91 12.03 10.03
N MET A 54 4.31 13.00 9.35
CA MET A 54 3.92 14.29 9.92
C MET A 54 2.46 14.33 10.40
N ASN A 55 1.75 13.20 10.38
CA ASN A 55 0.30 13.11 10.62
C ASN A 55 -0.57 14.01 9.72
N VAL A 56 -0.09 14.37 8.53
CA VAL A 56 -0.82 15.17 7.54
C VAL A 56 -1.32 14.27 6.41
N ARG A 57 -2.59 14.41 6.04
CA ARG A 57 -3.18 13.69 4.91
C ARG A 57 -2.85 14.43 3.61
N LEU A 58 -1.92 13.87 2.83
CA LEU A 58 -1.44 14.42 1.57
C LEU A 58 -1.97 13.65 0.34
N GLY A 59 -3.15 13.04 0.45
CA GLY A 59 -3.75 12.27 -0.63
C GLY A 59 -5.17 11.77 -0.34
N PRO A 60 -5.73 10.94 -1.24
CA PRO A 60 -7.08 10.41 -1.14
C PRO A 60 -7.21 9.32 -0.07
N HIS A 61 -6.13 8.63 0.31
CA HIS A 61 -6.18 7.59 1.32
C HIS A 61 -6.32 8.17 2.73
N THR A 62 -7.09 7.49 3.56
CA THR A 62 -7.26 7.87 4.97
C THR A 62 -6.02 7.48 5.77
N MET A 63 -5.66 8.26 6.81
CA MET A 63 -4.51 7.97 7.68
C MET A 63 -4.49 6.54 8.24
N MET A 64 -5.67 5.96 8.51
CA MET A 64 -5.80 4.56 8.94
C MET A 64 -5.36 3.56 7.85
N GLN A 65 -5.72 3.81 6.59
CA GLN A 65 -5.30 2.97 5.45
C GLN A 65 -3.80 3.10 5.19
N ILE A 66 -3.25 4.31 5.33
CA ILE A 66 -1.81 4.56 5.17
C ILE A 66 -1.02 3.82 6.26
N LYS A 67 -1.46 3.90 7.53
CA LYS A 67 -0.84 3.16 8.65
C LYS A 67 -0.96 1.64 8.52
N ARG A 68 -2.03 1.15 7.87
CA ARG A 68 -2.22 -0.29 7.60
C ARG A 68 -1.26 -0.82 6.53
N GLY A 69 -0.60 0.07 5.76
CA GLY A 69 0.39 -0.28 4.73
C GLY A 69 -0.12 -0.19 3.30
N GLY A 70 -1.32 0.35 3.07
CA GLY A 70 -1.92 0.47 1.74
C GLY A 70 -2.60 -0.82 1.26
N TYR A 71 -3.19 -0.77 0.06
CA TYR A 71 -4.01 -1.86 -0.49
C TYR A 71 -3.23 -3.18 -0.62
N VAL A 72 -2.04 -3.17 -1.23
CA VAL A 72 -1.23 -4.40 -1.41
C VAL A 72 -0.93 -5.11 -0.09
N SER A 73 -0.57 -4.35 0.96
CA SER A 73 -0.29 -4.95 2.28
C SER A 73 -1.52 -5.59 2.91
N THR A 74 -2.72 -5.08 2.63
CA THR A 74 -3.95 -5.64 3.18
C THR A 74 -4.29 -6.99 2.56
N TYR A 75 -4.08 -7.16 1.25
CA TYR A 75 -4.27 -8.44 0.57
C TYR A 75 -3.26 -9.48 1.05
N ALA A 76 -1.98 -9.12 1.10
CA ALA A 76 -0.94 -10.04 1.57
C ALA A 76 -1.26 -10.58 2.99
N ARG A 77 -1.72 -9.71 3.89
CA ARG A 77 -2.09 -10.11 5.26
C ARG A 77 -3.34 -10.99 5.29
N GLU A 78 -4.33 -10.70 4.46
CA GLU A 78 -5.55 -11.50 4.36
C GLU A 78 -5.27 -12.90 3.81
N GLU A 79 -4.37 -13.02 2.82
CA GLU A 79 -3.90 -14.31 2.29
C GLU A 79 -3.14 -15.13 3.34
N GLU A 80 -2.24 -14.51 4.11
CA GLU A 80 -1.53 -15.16 5.23
C GLU A 80 -2.49 -15.64 6.32
N GLU A 81 -3.48 -14.83 6.69
CA GLU A 81 -4.50 -15.18 7.66
C GLU A 81 -5.37 -16.35 7.17
N GLN A 82 -5.71 -16.39 5.88
CA GLN A 82 -6.44 -17.50 5.27
C GLN A 82 -5.60 -18.79 5.25
N HIS A 83 -4.34 -18.71 4.83
CA HIS A 83 -3.43 -19.85 4.81
C HIS A 83 -3.24 -20.43 6.22
N ARG A 84 -3.04 -19.58 7.23
CA ARG A 84 -2.95 -20.00 8.64
C ARG A 84 -4.22 -20.69 9.13
N LYS A 85 -5.40 -20.18 8.78
CA LYS A 85 -6.68 -20.82 9.15
C LYS A 85 -6.83 -22.18 8.48
N MET A 86 -6.41 -22.29 7.22
CA MET A 86 -6.41 -23.54 6.48
C MET A 86 -5.49 -24.57 7.14
N THR A 87 -4.24 -24.25 7.42
CA THR A 87 -3.30 -25.18 8.07
C THR A 87 -3.81 -25.65 9.43
N LEU A 88 -4.33 -24.73 10.26
CA LEU A 88 -4.93 -25.08 11.55
C LEU A 88 -6.14 -26.01 11.41
N SER A 89 -6.94 -25.85 10.35
CA SER A 89 -8.08 -26.73 10.08
C SER A 89 -7.63 -28.14 9.64
N LEU A 90 -6.54 -28.26 8.87
CA LEU A 90 -5.96 -29.55 8.51
C LEU A 90 -5.37 -30.28 9.72
N ASP A 91 -4.61 -29.57 10.57
CA ASP A 91 -4.04 -30.14 11.79
C ASP A 91 -5.13 -30.69 12.72
N LYS A 92 -6.23 -29.92 12.90
CA LYS A 92 -7.39 -30.37 13.67
C LYS A 92 -8.02 -31.64 13.11
N GLN A 93 -8.24 -31.69 11.79
CA GLN A 93 -8.80 -32.88 11.14
C GLN A 93 -7.88 -34.11 11.27
N GLN A 94 -6.56 -33.91 11.26
CA GLN A 94 -5.60 -35.00 11.43
C GLN A 94 -5.61 -35.54 12.86
N ILE A 95 -5.69 -34.67 13.86
CA ILE A 95 -5.80 -35.06 15.27
C ILE A 95 -7.09 -35.83 15.52
N GLU A 96 -8.24 -35.36 15.00
CA GLU A 96 -9.53 -36.07 15.11
C GLU A 96 -9.47 -37.48 14.48
N LYS A 97 -8.80 -37.60 13.33
CA LYS A 97 -8.57 -38.92 12.69
C LYS A 97 -7.71 -39.84 13.55
N LEU A 98 -6.66 -39.31 14.20
CA LEU A 98 -5.82 -40.10 15.10
C LEU A 98 -6.61 -40.57 16.33
N ILE A 99 -7.38 -39.68 16.97
CA ILE A 99 -8.22 -40.02 18.12
C ILE A 99 -9.23 -41.11 17.75
N SER A 100 -9.94 -40.95 16.62
CA SER A 100 -10.92 -41.98 16.17
C SER A 100 -10.26 -43.31 15.80
N LYS A 101 -8.99 -43.30 15.39
CA LYS A 101 -8.24 -44.52 15.08
C LYS A 101 -7.79 -45.23 16.35
N ASP A 102 -7.30 -44.48 17.34
CA ASP A 102 -6.92 -45.04 18.65
C ASP A 102 -8.13 -45.64 19.37
N GLU A 103 -9.28 -44.95 19.35
CA GLU A 103 -10.52 -45.45 19.94
C GLU A 103 -10.96 -46.78 19.29
N LYS A 104 -10.87 -46.89 17.96
CA LYS A 104 -11.14 -48.16 17.25
C LYS A 104 -10.15 -49.27 17.63
N MET A 105 -8.87 -48.96 17.78
CA MET A 105 -7.86 -49.96 18.17
C MET A 105 -8.05 -50.46 19.61
N VAL A 106 -8.54 -49.62 20.53
CA VAL A 106 -8.86 -50.04 21.90
C VAL A 106 -10.07 -50.98 21.91
N VAL A 107 -11.15 -50.63 21.20
CA VAL A 107 -12.37 -51.46 21.12
C VAL A 107 -12.08 -52.82 20.47
N ASP A 108 -11.31 -52.85 19.38
CA ASP A 108 -10.92 -54.11 18.72
C ASP A 108 -9.94 -54.96 19.55
N GLY A 109 -9.19 -54.33 20.47
CA GLY A 109 -8.29 -54.99 21.41
C GLY A 109 -9.01 -55.65 22.59
N GLU A 110 -10.04 -54.99 23.14
CA GLU A 110 -10.85 -55.55 24.22
C GLU A 110 -11.77 -56.68 23.73
N ALA A 111 -12.23 -56.65 22.48
CA ALA A 111 -13.06 -57.71 21.90
C ALA A 111 -12.33 -59.05 21.64
N LYS A 112 -11.00 -59.10 21.83
CA LYS A 112 -10.15 -60.29 21.60
C LYS A 112 -9.66 -60.98 22.87
N LEU A 113 -10.08 -60.52 24.06
CA LEU A 113 -9.88 -61.18 25.36
C LEU A 113 -11.16 -61.90 25.79
#